data_AF-A0A383W678-F1
#
_entry.id   AF-A0A383W678-F1
#
_cell.length_a   1.000
_cell.length_b   1.000
_cell.length_c   1.000
_cell.angle_alpha   90.00
_cell.angle_beta   90.00
_cell.angle_gamma   90.00
#
_symmetry.space_group_name_H-M   'P 1'
#
loop_
_entity.id
_entity.type
_entity.pdbx_description
1 polymer ?
#
loop_
_entity_poly.entity_id
_entity_poly.type
_entity_poly.pdbx_seq_one_letter_code
_entity_poly.pdbx_strand_id
1 'polypeptide(L)'
;MQNHEGTPDSSLLALPIAVEHPAISSSPKVLCAAACVCKDWRQAVQQCAARHTDVHLRLGTVEFQHSWAAALAAVNRHQALLPADLQSKLAGFASWMAKHGPLVRSLILHPWGSLKSDTVAAVREEAVQLLRIAMQQAAACCCVHPATTAELSAAANTTAAAAAAAVPVARSAEPHSSSSSLGLRLASFSSDATWAMGLLPVLPAHSLTRLELDLSASWAVPVRDAAALAAAVPRLSSLQQLVLKGCA
;
A
#
# COMPACT_ATOMS: atom_id res chain seq x y z
N MET A 1 6.79 45.86 29.49
CA MET A 1 6.77 44.44 29.14
C MET A 1 5.93 44.31 27.88
N GLN A 2 6.58 44.17 26.72
CA GLN A 2 5.92 44.08 25.42
C GLN A 2 5.62 42.61 25.14
N ASN A 3 4.33 42.27 25.02
CA ASN A 3 3.90 40.93 24.62
C ASN A 3 4.16 40.79 23.13
N HIS A 4 5.09 39.91 22.74
CA HIS A 4 5.24 39.49 21.35
C HIS A 4 4.02 38.65 20.98
N GLU A 5 3.06 39.30 20.32
CA GLU A 5 1.95 38.67 19.64
C GLU A 5 2.53 37.83 18.48
N GLY A 6 2.53 36.51 18.67
CA GLY A 6 3.07 35.56 17.71
C GLY A 6 2.24 35.57 16.43
N THR A 7 2.78 36.19 15.38
CA THR A 7 2.27 36.05 14.01
C THR A 7 2.14 34.56 13.69
N PRO A 8 0.95 34.06 13.31
CA PRO A 8 0.79 32.65 12.97
C PRO A 8 1.74 32.30 11.83
N ASP A 9 2.51 31.22 12.03
CA ASP A 9 3.57 30.74 11.14
C ASP A 9 3.04 30.56 9.71
N SER A 10 3.22 31.58 8.87
CA SER A 10 2.82 31.55 7.46
C SER A 10 3.49 30.44 6.66
N SER A 11 4.61 29.91 7.19
CA SER A 11 5.30 28.71 6.72
C SER A 11 4.44 27.45 6.77
N LEU A 12 3.50 27.32 7.72
CA LEU A 12 2.63 26.13 7.82
C LEU A 12 1.56 26.08 6.72
N LEU A 13 1.16 27.23 6.17
CA LEU A 13 0.16 27.30 5.09
C LEU A 13 0.77 27.02 3.71
N ALA A 14 2.06 27.29 3.52
CA ALA A 14 2.75 27.02 2.26
C ALA A 14 3.06 25.52 2.05
N LEU A 15 3.21 24.76 3.14
CA LEU A 15 3.58 23.34 3.10
C LEU A 15 2.52 22.45 2.42
N PRO A 16 1.22 22.53 2.74
CA PRO A 16 0.19 21.77 2.03
C PRO A 16 0.21 22.05 0.52
N ILE A 17 0.34 23.32 0.14
CA ILE A 17 0.36 23.76 -1.26
C ILE A 17 1.57 23.18 -2.00
N ALA A 18 2.74 23.17 -1.35
CA ALA A 18 3.95 22.58 -1.92
C ALA A 18 3.83 21.05 -2.08
N VAL A 19 3.25 20.35 -1.11
CA VAL A 19 3.09 18.88 -1.17
C VAL A 19 2.02 18.48 -2.18
N GLU A 20 1.02 19.33 -2.42
CA GLU A 20 0.00 19.12 -3.47
C GLU A 20 0.54 19.36 -4.89
N HIS A 21 1.69 20.02 -5.04
CA HIS A 21 2.28 20.27 -6.35
C HIS A 21 2.65 18.93 -7.05
N PRO A 22 2.17 18.68 -8.30
CA PRO A 22 2.34 17.40 -9.00
C PRO A 22 3.80 16.93 -9.08
N ALA A 23 4.75 17.84 -9.28
CA ALA A 23 6.17 17.49 -9.36
C ALA A 23 6.77 16.96 -8.05
N ILE A 24 6.18 17.34 -6.91
CA ILE A 24 6.62 16.91 -5.58
C ILE A 24 5.86 15.64 -5.18
N SER A 25 4.56 15.58 -5.43
CA SER A 25 3.72 14.43 -5.09
C SER A 25 3.98 13.20 -5.97
N SER A 26 4.42 13.37 -7.23
CA SER A 26 4.71 12.26 -8.13
C SER A 26 6.01 11.51 -7.81
N SER A 27 6.85 12.05 -6.92
CA SER A 27 8.12 11.43 -6.55
C SER A 27 8.11 10.99 -5.08
N PRO A 28 7.90 9.69 -4.80
CA PRO A 28 7.91 9.16 -3.43
C PRO A 28 9.22 9.47 -2.70
N LYS A 29 10.34 9.55 -3.43
CA LYS A 29 11.65 9.91 -2.88
C LYS A 29 11.68 11.35 -2.38
N VAL A 30 11.07 12.28 -3.11
CA VAL A 30 11.00 13.70 -2.70
C VAL A 30 10.08 13.84 -1.50
N LEU A 31 8.92 13.17 -1.48
CA LEU A 31 8.03 13.16 -0.32
C LEU A 31 8.69 12.55 0.93
N CYS A 32 9.42 11.43 0.78
CA CYS A 32 10.18 10.83 1.87
C CYS A 32 11.30 11.76 2.36
N ALA A 33 12.06 12.36 1.46
CA ALA A 33 13.11 13.30 1.82
C ALA A 33 12.52 14.50 2.59
N ALA A 34 11.42 15.08 2.10
CA ALA A 34 10.73 16.19 2.75
C ALA A 34 10.20 15.83 4.14
N ALA A 35 9.55 14.67 4.29
CA ALA A 35 9.06 14.17 5.58
C ALA A 35 10.19 13.88 6.60
N CYS A 36 11.43 13.73 6.14
CA CYS A 36 12.62 13.61 6.99
C CYS A 36 13.20 14.95 7.44
N VAL A 37 12.85 16.09 6.81
CA VAL A 37 13.43 17.41 7.13
C VAL A 37 12.92 17.97 8.47
N CYS A 38 11.60 18.00 8.68
CA CYS A 38 11.03 18.48 9.94
C CYS A 38 9.65 17.87 10.26
N LYS A 39 9.17 18.06 11.49
CA LYS A 39 7.87 17.57 11.97
C LYS A 39 6.71 18.11 11.14
N ASP A 40 6.77 19.38 10.74
CA ASP A 40 5.70 20.02 9.98
C ASP A 40 5.60 19.48 8.56
N TRP A 41 6.73 19.23 7.88
CA TRP A 41 6.74 18.53 6.59
C TRP A 41 6.22 17.10 6.71
N ARG A 42 6.58 16.38 7.77
CA ARG A 42 6.02 15.05 8.01
C ARG A 42 4.51 15.10 8.18
N GLN A 43 4.01 16.06 8.97
CA GLN A 43 2.58 16.24 9.20
C GLN A 43 1.87 16.70 7.92
N ALA A 44 2.48 17.59 7.12
CA ALA A 44 1.96 18.04 5.84
C ALA A 44 1.93 16.90 4.81
N VAL A 45 2.98 16.06 4.72
CA VAL A 45 2.98 14.87 3.87
C VAL A 45 1.96 13.83 4.36
N GLN A 46 1.78 13.70 5.67
CA GLN A 46 0.73 12.87 6.26
C GLN A 46 -0.67 13.43 6.01
N GLN A 47 -0.86 14.74 5.96
CA GLN A 47 -2.15 15.40 5.73
C GLN A 47 -2.45 15.62 4.24
N CYS A 48 -1.43 15.55 3.37
CA CYS A 48 -1.60 15.82 1.96
C CYS A 48 -2.55 14.79 1.33
N ALA A 49 -3.50 15.29 0.53
CA ALA A 49 -4.39 14.46 -0.27
C ALA A 49 -3.63 13.57 -1.26
N ALA A 50 -2.33 13.85 -1.51
CA ALA A 50 -1.39 12.98 -2.23
C ALA A 50 -1.09 11.63 -1.55
N ARG A 51 -1.87 11.21 -0.53
CA ARG A 51 -2.01 9.81 -0.06
C ARG A 51 -2.43 8.80 -1.14
N HIS A 52 -2.45 9.21 -2.40
CA HIS A 52 -2.88 8.43 -3.54
C HIS A 52 -1.62 8.03 -4.30
N THR A 53 -0.83 7.12 -3.72
CA THR A 53 0.25 6.53 -4.51
C THR A 53 -0.37 5.47 -5.41
N ASP A 54 -0.34 5.74 -6.71
CA ASP A 54 -0.67 4.76 -7.74
C ASP A 54 0.58 3.96 -8.05
N VAL A 55 0.58 2.69 -7.67
CA VAL A 55 1.71 1.80 -7.84
C VAL A 55 1.48 0.95 -9.09
N HIS A 56 2.29 1.20 -10.11
CA HIS A 56 2.32 0.38 -11.32
C HIS A 56 3.45 -0.65 -11.20
N LEU A 57 3.10 -1.92 -11.09
CA LEU A 57 4.06 -3.01 -11.09
C LEU A 57 4.09 -3.65 -12.48
N ARG A 58 5.09 -3.26 -13.28
CA ARG A 58 5.41 -3.90 -14.56
C ARG A 58 6.46 -4.96 -14.35
N LEU A 59 6.05 -6.21 -14.42
CA LEU A 59 6.92 -7.38 -14.27
C LEU A 59 7.15 -7.97 -15.67
N GLY A 60 8.05 -7.36 -16.45
CA GLY A 60 8.49 -7.92 -17.72
C GLY A 60 8.26 -7.03 -18.95
N THR A 61 9.17 -7.26 -19.90
CA THR A 61 9.34 -6.69 -21.25
C THR A 61 9.24 -5.17 -21.40
N VAL A 62 10.42 -4.59 -21.54
CA VAL A 62 10.74 -3.37 -22.30
C VAL A 62 9.80 -3.28 -23.52
N GLU A 63 9.10 -2.16 -23.64
CA GLU A 63 8.34 -1.79 -24.84
C GLU A 63 9.32 -1.68 -26.02
N PHE A 64 9.68 -2.79 -26.66
CA PHE A 64 10.44 -2.76 -27.90
C PHE A 64 9.47 -2.46 -29.05
N GLN A 65 9.14 -1.19 -29.17
CA GLN A 65 8.17 -0.66 -30.13
C GLN A 65 8.61 -0.86 -31.61
N HIS A 66 9.82 -1.37 -31.91
CA HIS A 66 10.30 -1.46 -33.30
C HIS A 66 11.05 -2.72 -33.76
N SER A 67 11.26 -3.77 -32.96
CA SER A 67 11.81 -5.03 -33.51
C SER A 67 11.60 -6.23 -32.59
N TRP A 68 10.58 -7.02 -32.89
CA TRP A 68 10.33 -8.30 -32.21
C TRP A 68 11.53 -9.26 -32.34
N ALA A 69 12.27 -9.18 -33.44
CA ALA A 69 13.45 -10.01 -33.71
C ALA A 69 14.65 -9.65 -32.81
N ALA A 70 14.91 -8.35 -32.58
CA ALA A 70 15.95 -7.91 -31.66
C ALA A 70 15.58 -8.20 -30.19
N ALA A 71 14.30 -8.06 -29.85
CA ALA A 71 13.78 -8.42 -28.53
C ALA A 71 13.94 -9.92 -28.25
N LEU A 72 13.62 -10.80 -29.21
CA LEU A 72 13.86 -12.25 -29.06
C LEU A 72 15.34 -12.61 -28.99
N ALA A 73 16.21 -11.92 -29.75
CA ALA A 73 17.65 -12.12 -29.69
C ALA A 73 18.27 -11.65 -28.35
N ALA A 74 17.66 -10.64 -27.70
CA ALA A 74 18.03 -10.20 -26.35
C ALA A 74 17.45 -11.14 -25.27
N VAL A 75 16.20 -11.58 -25.42
CA VAL A 75 15.53 -12.52 -24.49
C VAL A 75 16.25 -13.87 -24.48
N ASN A 76 16.63 -14.43 -25.63
CA ASN A 76 17.39 -15.67 -25.69
C ASN A 76 18.79 -15.57 -25.03
N ARG A 77 19.38 -14.37 -24.94
CA ARG A 77 20.66 -14.14 -24.25
C ARG A 77 20.51 -13.90 -22.74
N HIS A 78 19.33 -13.51 -22.28
CA HIS A 78 19.06 -13.19 -20.86
C HIS A 78 18.16 -14.20 -20.14
N GLN A 79 17.78 -15.31 -20.78
CA GLN A 79 16.82 -16.29 -20.27
C GLN A 79 17.25 -17.01 -18.98
N ALA A 80 18.51 -16.90 -18.56
CA ALA A 80 19.04 -17.49 -17.33
C ALA A 80 19.23 -16.51 -16.15
N LEU A 81 19.18 -15.19 -16.36
CA LEU A 81 19.53 -14.20 -15.33
C LEU A 81 18.32 -13.42 -14.75
N LEU A 82 17.17 -13.48 -15.41
CA LEU A 82 15.97 -12.78 -14.96
C LEU A 82 15.38 -13.23 -13.60
N PRO A 83 15.54 -14.48 -13.10
CA PRO A 83 14.91 -14.87 -11.84
C PRO A 83 15.46 -14.11 -10.62
N ALA A 84 16.79 -14.02 -10.48
CA ALA A 84 17.42 -13.45 -9.29
C ALA A 84 17.21 -11.93 -9.17
N ASP A 85 17.31 -11.21 -10.31
CA ASP A 85 17.11 -9.77 -10.35
C ASP A 85 15.64 -9.40 -10.10
N LEU A 86 14.71 -10.15 -10.69
CA LEU A 86 13.28 -9.94 -10.49
C LEU A 86 12.88 -10.23 -9.04
N GLN A 87 13.38 -11.35 -8.49
CA GLN A 87 13.13 -11.72 -7.10
C GLN A 87 13.67 -10.67 -6.14
N SER A 88 14.89 -10.17 -6.37
CA SER A 88 15.48 -9.10 -5.56
C SER A 88 14.67 -7.80 -5.64
N LYS A 89 14.17 -7.43 -6.83
CA LYS A 89 13.27 -6.28 -7.01
C LYS A 89 11.93 -6.47 -6.32
N LEU A 90 11.33 -7.67 -6.41
CA LEU A 90 10.08 -8.01 -5.75
C LEU A 90 10.23 -8.04 -4.23
N ALA A 91 11.35 -8.55 -3.70
CA ALA A 91 11.66 -8.52 -2.27
C ALA A 91 11.86 -7.09 -1.77
N GLY A 92 12.58 -6.24 -2.54
CA GLY A 92 12.72 -4.82 -2.23
C GLY A 92 11.37 -4.09 -2.25
N PHE A 93 10.53 -4.38 -3.23
CA PHE A 93 9.17 -3.86 -3.32
C PHE A 93 8.29 -4.35 -2.15
N ALA A 94 8.42 -5.62 -1.77
CA ALA A 94 7.70 -6.21 -0.64
C ALA A 94 8.05 -5.50 0.67
N SER A 95 9.35 -5.28 0.91
CA SER A 95 9.84 -4.52 2.06
C SER A 95 9.34 -3.07 2.05
N TRP A 96 9.35 -2.42 0.88
CA TRP A 96 8.80 -1.08 0.72
C TRP A 96 7.30 -1.06 1.03
N MET A 97 6.52 -2.01 0.51
CA MET A 97 5.07 -2.09 0.75
C MET A 97 4.76 -2.37 2.22
N ALA A 98 5.53 -3.21 2.91
CA ALA A 98 5.35 -3.42 4.34
C ALA A 98 5.48 -2.12 5.15
N LYS A 99 6.39 -1.22 4.73
CA LYS A 99 6.63 0.07 5.37
C LYS A 99 5.68 1.19 4.92
N HIS A 100 5.28 1.17 3.65
CA HIS A 100 4.56 2.26 2.98
C HIS A 100 3.15 1.88 2.51
N GLY A 101 2.67 0.69 2.85
CA GLY A 101 1.36 0.18 2.45
C GLY A 101 0.18 1.12 2.71
N PRO A 102 0.12 1.87 3.83
CA PRO A 102 -0.95 2.84 4.06
C PRO A 102 -1.01 3.99 3.04
N LEU A 103 0.04 4.21 2.24
CA LEU A 103 0.13 5.22 1.18
C LEU A 103 -0.31 4.68 -0.20
N VAL A 104 -0.43 3.35 -0.35
CA VAL A 104 -0.78 2.71 -1.61
C VAL A 104 -2.30 2.71 -1.76
N ARG A 105 -2.81 3.53 -2.69
CA ARG A 105 -4.25 3.63 -2.96
C ARG A 105 -4.66 2.83 -4.18
N SER A 106 -3.84 2.81 -5.22
CA SER A 106 -4.06 2.01 -6.42
C SER A 106 -2.90 1.09 -6.67
N LEU A 107 -3.18 -0.16 -7.02
CA LEU A 107 -2.19 -1.15 -7.44
C LEU A 107 -2.60 -1.67 -8.81
N ILE A 108 -1.73 -1.42 -9.79
CA ILE A 108 -1.94 -1.83 -11.19
C ILE A 108 -0.86 -2.85 -11.54
N LEU A 109 -1.28 -4.07 -11.84
CA LEU A 109 -0.40 -5.19 -12.16
C LEU A 109 -0.53 -5.52 -13.64
N HIS A 110 0.56 -5.35 -14.37
CA HIS A 110 0.63 -5.63 -15.80
C HIS A 110 0.97 -7.10 -16.09
N PRO A 111 0.66 -7.62 -17.30
CA PRO A 111 0.86 -9.01 -17.62
C PRO A 111 2.35 -9.26 -17.76
N TRP A 112 2.76 -10.49 -17.48
CA TRP A 112 4.10 -10.90 -17.86
C TRP A 112 4.11 -11.08 -19.36
N GLY A 113 5.14 -10.53 -20.03
CA GLY A 113 5.38 -10.81 -21.44
C GLY A 113 5.34 -12.32 -21.69
N SER A 114 4.78 -12.71 -22.83
CA SER A 114 4.58 -14.12 -23.22
C SER A 114 5.92 -14.85 -23.36
N LEU A 115 6.44 -15.34 -22.24
CA LEU A 115 7.61 -16.21 -22.16
C LEU A 115 7.10 -17.66 -22.14
N LYS A 116 7.85 -18.59 -22.75
CA LYS A 116 7.44 -20.00 -22.91
C LYS A 116 7.19 -20.71 -21.56
N SER A 117 6.29 -21.69 -21.64
CA SER A 117 5.34 -22.22 -20.64
C SER A 117 5.84 -22.57 -19.23
N ASP A 118 7.01 -23.20 -19.03
CA ASP A 118 7.18 -23.95 -17.77
C ASP A 118 7.99 -23.21 -16.71
N THR A 119 9.11 -22.57 -17.09
CA THR A 119 9.93 -21.77 -16.15
C THR A 119 9.17 -20.55 -15.63
N VAL A 120 8.29 -19.99 -16.45
CA VAL A 120 7.52 -18.79 -16.13
C VAL A 120 6.47 -19.07 -15.06
N ALA A 121 5.89 -20.27 -15.04
CA ALA A 121 4.87 -20.64 -14.06
C ALA A 121 5.45 -20.68 -12.63
N ALA A 122 6.65 -21.25 -12.45
CA ALA A 122 7.31 -21.29 -11.15
C ALA A 122 7.67 -19.89 -10.63
N VAL A 123 8.29 -19.06 -11.48
CA VAL A 123 8.65 -17.69 -11.13
C VAL A 123 7.40 -16.87 -10.81
N ARG A 124 6.29 -17.11 -11.52
CA ARG A 124 4.98 -16.46 -11.32
C ARG A 124 4.39 -16.77 -9.97
N GLU A 125 4.37 -18.04 -9.62
CA GLU A 125 3.88 -18.45 -8.31
C GLU A 125 4.73 -17.82 -7.21
N GLU A 126 6.06 -17.85 -7.33
CA GLU A 126 6.95 -17.22 -6.35
C GLU A 126 6.72 -15.70 -6.23
N ALA A 127 6.55 -15.01 -7.35
CA ALA A 127 6.23 -13.58 -7.37
C ALA A 127 4.89 -13.27 -6.68
N VAL A 128 3.86 -14.08 -6.95
CA VAL A 128 2.56 -14.00 -6.28
C VAL A 128 2.71 -14.20 -4.78
N GLN A 129 3.48 -15.19 -4.34
CA GLN A 129 3.71 -15.45 -2.92
C GLN A 129 4.43 -14.29 -2.23
N LEU A 130 5.47 -13.72 -2.86
CA LEU A 130 6.18 -12.55 -2.32
C LEU A 130 5.26 -11.33 -2.19
N LEU A 131 4.45 -11.04 -3.21
CA LEU A 131 3.47 -9.96 -3.17
C LEU A 131 2.40 -10.20 -2.11
N ARG A 132 1.96 -11.45 -1.96
CA ARG A 132 0.99 -11.83 -0.94
C ARG A 132 1.53 -11.57 0.47
N ILE A 133 2.76 -12.03 0.76
CA ILE A 133 3.44 -11.80 2.03
C ILE A 133 3.59 -10.30 2.29
N ALA A 134 4.00 -9.52 1.29
CA ALA A 134 4.15 -8.08 1.40
C ALA A 134 2.84 -7.38 1.80
N MET A 135 1.74 -7.71 1.12
CA MET A 135 0.42 -7.13 1.38
C MET A 135 -0.10 -7.50 2.77
N GLN A 136 0.13 -8.74 3.20
CA GLN A 136 -0.25 -9.19 4.55
C GLN A 136 0.58 -8.51 5.64
N GLN A 137 1.90 -8.36 5.43
CA GLN A 137 2.77 -7.62 6.33
C GLN A 137 2.38 -6.15 6.42
N ALA A 138 2.09 -5.51 5.28
CA ALA A 138 1.59 -4.15 5.22
C ALA A 138 0.25 -3.98 5.95
N ALA A 139 -0.63 -4.99 5.90
CA ALA A 139 -1.86 -4.99 6.66
C ALA A 139 -1.63 -5.18 8.18
N ALA A 140 -0.64 -5.99 8.57
CA ALA A 140 -0.35 -6.31 9.97
C ALA A 140 0.49 -5.24 10.71
N CYS A 141 1.35 -4.50 9.99
CA CYS A 141 2.31 -3.57 10.59
C CYS A 141 1.68 -2.35 11.29
N CYS A 142 0.36 -2.20 11.20
CA CYS A 142 -0.37 -1.03 11.69
C CYS A 142 -0.85 -1.16 13.15
N CYS A 143 -0.50 -2.25 13.83
CA CYS A 143 -0.94 -2.53 15.20
C CYS A 143 0.06 -2.10 16.29
N VAL A 144 1.21 -1.51 15.94
CA VAL A 144 2.28 -1.23 16.92
C VAL A 144 2.82 0.19 16.78
N HIS A 145 2.05 1.17 17.24
CA HIS A 145 2.64 2.38 17.82
C HIS A 145 1.87 2.69 19.11
N PRO A 146 2.32 2.21 20.29
CA PRO A 146 1.97 2.90 21.51
C PRO A 146 2.64 4.27 21.43
N ALA A 147 1.85 5.31 21.23
CA ALA A 147 2.26 6.69 21.45
C ALA A 147 2.50 6.90 22.95
N THR A 148 3.59 6.34 23.48
CA THR A 148 4.04 6.60 24.85
C THR A 148 4.96 7.81 24.84
N THR A 149 4.42 8.98 24.51
CA THR A 149 4.96 10.25 25.00
C THR A 149 4.33 10.51 26.36
N ALA A 150 4.84 9.83 27.38
CA ALA A 150 4.71 10.30 28.75
C ALA A 150 5.85 11.29 29.00
N GLU A 151 5.60 12.55 28.65
CA GLU A 151 6.36 13.66 29.19
C GLU A 151 5.47 14.33 30.25
N LEU A 152 5.86 14.21 31.51
CA LEU A 152 5.66 15.27 32.50
C LEU A 152 6.61 14.99 33.66
N SER A 153 7.80 15.57 33.49
CA SER A 153 8.62 16.05 34.58
C SER A 153 7.76 16.98 35.45
N ALA A 154 7.56 16.62 36.71
CA ALA A 154 7.19 17.56 37.76
C ALA A 154 7.97 17.18 39.02
N ALA A 155 9.00 17.98 39.29
CA ALA A 155 9.80 17.92 40.50
C ALA A 155 8.97 18.33 41.73
N ALA A 156 9.14 17.56 42.80
CA ALA A 156 9.29 17.97 44.20
C ALA A 156 8.43 19.13 44.75
N ASN A 157 7.43 18.81 45.58
CA ASN A 157 7.53 18.91 47.05
C ASN A 157 6.15 18.95 47.74
N THR A 158 6.16 18.44 48.97
CA THR A 158 5.33 18.78 50.14
C THR A 158 4.21 17.79 50.53
N THR A 159 4.21 17.58 51.84
CA THR A 159 3.62 16.57 52.73
C THR A 159 2.12 16.68 53.00
N ALA A 160 1.58 15.53 53.46
CA ALA A 160 0.56 15.35 54.50
C ALA A 160 -0.94 15.29 54.13
N ALA A 161 -1.46 14.07 54.32
CA ALA A 161 -2.60 13.70 55.17
C ALA A 161 -4.07 13.84 54.68
N ALA A 162 -4.76 12.72 54.94
CA ALA A 162 -6.16 12.56 55.37
C ALA A 162 -7.28 12.50 54.31
N ALA A 163 -7.75 11.25 54.13
CA ALA A 163 -9.13 10.78 54.23
C ALA A 163 -10.27 11.58 53.56
N ALA A 164 -10.94 10.95 52.59
CA ALA A 164 -12.35 10.61 52.72
C ALA A 164 -12.84 9.78 51.51
N ALA A 165 -13.78 8.89 51.81
CA ALA A 165 -14.47 7.99 50.93
C ALA A 165 -15.08 8.65 49.68
N ALA A 166 -14.92 8.02 48.52
CA ALA A 166 -15.81 8.20 47.39
C ALA A 166 -15.89 6.91 46.55
N VAL A 167 -17.13 6.45 46.39
CA VAL A 167 -17.61 5.26 45.68
C VAL A 167 -17.21 5.27 44.20
N PRO A 168 -16.66 4.18 43.62
CA PRO A 168 -16.52 4.09 42.18
C PRO A 168 -17.86 3.66 41.56
N VAL A 169 -18.57 4.61 40.96
CA VAL A 169 -19.65 4.34 40.01
C VAL A 169 -19.04 3.67 38.78
N ALA A 170 -19.40 2.40 38.58
CA ALA A 170 -19.09 1.63 37.39
C ALA A 170 -19.77 2.27 36.17
N ARG A 171 -19.05 3.17 35.49
CA ARG A 171 -19.36 3.56 34.12
C ARG A 171 -19.02 2.35 33.23
N SER A 172 -20.05 1.68 32.74
CA SER A 172 -19.97 0.80 31.58
C SER A 172 -19.50 1.61 30.38
N ALA A 173 -18.19 1.75 30.24
CA ALA A 173 -17.56 2.07 28.98
C ALA A 173 -17.71 0.83 28.10
N GLU A 174 -18.69 0.83 27.20
CA GLU A 174 -18.65 -0.06 26.04
C GLU A 174 -17.31 0.17 25.34
N PRO A 175 -16.43 -0.84 25.23
CA PRO A 175 -15.32 -0.76 24.32
C PRO A 175 -15.92 -0.90 22.92
N HIS A 176 -16.32 0.22 22.31
CA HIS A 176 -16.39 0.34 20.87
C HIS A 176 -14.95 0.24 20.36
N SER A 177 -14.45 -1.00 20.30
CA SER A 177 -13.21 -1.41 19.65
C SER A 177 -13.38 -1.23 18.14
N SER A 178 -13.52 0.02 17.71
CA SER A 178 -13.16 0.41 16.35
C SER A 178 -11.64 0.40 16.28
N SER A 179 -11.07 -0.81 16.26
CA SER A 179 -9.71 -1.03 15.79
C SER A 179 -9.70 -0.68 14.31
N SER A 180 -9.63 0.63 14.03
CA SER A 180 -9.20 1.14 12.72
C SER A 180 -7.74 0.74 12.57
N SER A 181 -7.51 -0.53 12.27
CA SER A 181 -6.24 -1.02 11.78
C SER A 181 -5.91 -0.14 10.59
N LEU A 182 -4.88 0.68 10.75
CA LEU A 182 -4.38 1.57 9.71
C LEU A 182 -3.69 0.77 8.58
N GLY A 183 -4.14 -0.46 8.32
CA GLY A 183 -3.61 -1.42 7.36
C GLY A 183 -3.74 -0.92 5.92
N LEU A 184 -3.20 -1.71 4.99
CA LEU A 184 -3.23 -1.46 3.54
C LEU A 184 -4.57 -0.81 3.10
N ARG A 185 -4.54 0.47 2.72
CA ARG A 185 -5.73 1.26 2.32
C ARG A 185 -5.91 1.28 0.80
N LEU A 186 -5.81 0.11 0.19
CA LEU A 186 -5.96 -0.04 -1.24
C LEU A 186 -7.42 0.21 -1.65
N ALA A 187 -7.68 1.30 -2.37
CA ALA A 187 -9.01 1.65 -2.86
C ALA A 187 -9.28 1.05 -4.25
N SER A 188 -8.24 0.89 -5.07
CA SER A 188 -8.35 0.38 -6.43
C SER A 188 -7.32 -0.71 -6.68
N PHE A 189 -7.76 -1.82 -7.27
CA PHE A 189 -6.89 -2.87 -7.80
C PHE A 189 -7.25 -3.11 -9.25
N SER A 190 -6.26 -3.05 -10.13
CA SER A 190 -6.44 -3.38 -11.53
C SER A 190 -5.36 -4.35 -11.98
N SER A 191 -5.76 -5.39 -12.70
CA SER A 191 -4.79 -6.25 -13.36
C SER A 191 -5.35 -6.84 -14.65
N ASP A 192 -4.48 -6.93 -15.64
CA ASP A 192 -4.67 -7.69 -16.88
C ASP A 192 -3.91 -9.02 -16.88
N ALA A 193 -3.37 -9.39 -15.72
CA ALA A 193 -2.53 -10.56 -15.56
C ALA A 193 -3.29 -11.71 -14.88
N THR A 194 -3.33 -12.88 -15.52
CA THR A 194 -4.04 -14.06 -14.97
C THR A 194 -3.51 -14.50 -13.60
N TRP A 195 -2.24 -14.21 -13.30
CA TRP A 195 -1.64 -14.52 -12.01
C TRP A 195 -2.13 -13.64 -10.86
N ALA A 196 -2.67 -12.46 -11.16
CA ALA A 196 -3.19 -11.53 -10.15
C ALA A 196 -4.40 -12.11 -9.41
N MET A 197 -5.07 -13.12 -9.97
CA MET A 197 -6.12 -13.89 -9.30
C MET A 197 -5.63 -14.49 -7.97
N GLY A 198 -4.35 -14.85 -7.89
CA GLY A 198 -3.71 -15.33 -6.66
C GLY A 198 -3.61 -14.28 -5.55
N LEU A 199 -3.80 -13.00 -5.84
CA LEU A 199 -3.77 -11.91 -4.86
C LEU A 199 -5.15 -11.54 -4.33
N LEU A 200 -6.24 -11.97 -4.97
CA LEU A 200 -7.60 -11.68 -4.53
C LEU A 200 -7.84 -12.02 -3.03
N PRO A 201 -7.33 -13.13 -2.48
CA PRO A 201 -7.57 -13.47 -1.09
C PRO A 201 -6.95 -12.51 -0.07
N VAL A 202 -5.97 -11.69 -0.47
CA VAL A 202 -5.25 -10.74 0.39
C VAL A 202 -5.58 -9.29 0.12
N LEU A 203 -6.47 -9.00 -0.82
CA LEU A 203 -6.98 -7.65 -1.01
C LEU A 203 -7.75 -7.20 0.24
N PRO A 204 -7.63 -5.92 0.63
CA PRO A 204 -8.25 -5.42 1.85
C PRO A 204 -9.77 -5.28 1.67
N ALA A 205 -10.52 -6.07 2.43
CA ALA A 205 -11.97 -6.18 2.36
C ALA A 205 -12.74 -4.85 2.49
N HIS A 206 -12.25 -3.98 3.38
CA HIS A 206 -12.98 -2.80 3.85
C HIS A 206 -12.52 -1.47 3.22
N SER A 207 -11.48 -1.49 2.39
CA SER A 207 -10.96 -0.29 1.74
C SER A 207 -11.06 -0.36 0.23
N LEU A 208 -11.09 -1.57 -0.36
CA LEU A 208 -11.17 -1.73 -1.81
C LEU A 208 -12.57 -1.37 -2.32
N THR A 209 -12.66 -0.29 -3.09
CA THR A 209 -13.91 0.17 -3.73
C THR A 209 -13.96 -0.17 -5.21
N ARG A 210 -12.82 -0.40 -5.86
CA ARG A 210 -12.72 -0.71 -7.29
C ARG A 210 -11.84 -1.93 -7.53
N LEU A 211 -12.39 -2.92 -8.25
CA LEU A 211 -11.68 -4.11 -8.72
C LEU A 211 -11.86 -4.23 -10.23
N GLU A 212 -10.76 -4.19 -10.97
CA GLU A 212 -10.74 -4.33 -12.42
C GLU A 212 -9.84 -5.52 -12.82
N LEU A 213 -10.41 -6.50 -13.50
CA LEU A 213 -9.70 -7.69 -13.97
C LEU A 213 -9.91 -7.85 -15.47
N ASP A 214 -8.82 -7.93 -16.22
CA ASP A 214 -8.86 -8.29 -17.63
C ASP A 214 -8.57 -9.78 -17.82
N LEU A 215 -9.61 -10.52 -18.23
CA LEU A 215 -9.59 -11.96 -18.46
C LEU A 215 -9.37 -12.28 -19.94
N SER A 216 -9.24 -11.28 -20.82
CA SER A 216 -9.09 -11.47 -22.28
C SER A 216 -7.81 -12.21 -22.67
N ALA A 217 -6.74 -12.07 -21.88
CA ALA A 217 -5.47 -12.74 -22.16
C ALA A 217 -5.51 -14.27 -22.00
N SER A 218 -6.57 -14.81 -21.39
CA SER A 218 -6.73 -16.24 -21.18
C SER A 218 -7.76 -16.83 -22.13
N TRP A 219 -7.29 -17.32 -23.28
CA TRP A 219 -8.08 -18.12 -24.21
C TRP A 219 -8.65 -19.40 -23.57
N ALA A 220 -8.14 -19.79 -22.40
CA ALA A 220 -8.71 -20.79 -21.52
C ALA A 220 -8.59 -20.30 -20.07
N VAL A 221 -9.53 -19.49 -19.58
CA VAL A 221 -9.62 -19.20 -18.14
C VAL A 221 -9.79 -20.54 -17.42
N PRO A 222 -8.81 -21.01 -16.63
CA PRO A 222 -8.97 -22.24 -15.89
C PRO A 222 -10.13 -22.04 -14.89
N VAL A 223 -10.99 -23.06 -14.75
CA VAL A 223 -12.13 -23.07 -13.82
C VAL A 223 -11.73 -22.63 -12.39
N ARG A 224 -10.47 -22.84 -12.01
CA ARG A 224 -9.87 -22.40 -10.74
C ARG A 224 -9.93 -20.88 -10.54
N ASP A 225 -9.70 -20.09 -11.57
CA ASP A 225 -9.65 -18.62 -11.45
C ASP A 225 -11.04 -18.03 -11.22
N ALA A 226 -12.06 -18.59 -11.89
CA ALA A 226 -13.45 -18.23 -11.66
C ALA A 226 -13.90 -18.57 -10.23
N ALA A 227 -13.51 -19.74 -9.71
CA ALA A 227 -13.80 -20.12 -8.33
C ALA A 227 -13.13 -19.21 -7.30
N ALA A 228 -11.85 -18.83 -7.53
CA ALA A 228 -11.13 -17.91 -6.67
C ALA A 228 -11.80 -16.52 -6.64
N LEU A 229 -12.25 -16.02 -7.80
CA LEU A 229 -13.01 -14.78 -7.90
C LEU A 229 -14.33 -14.86 -7.13
N ALA A 230 -15.12 -15.91 -7.39
CA ALA A 230 -16.40 -16.12 -6.73
C ALA A 230 -16.27 -16.21 -5.20
N ALA A 231 -15.18 -16.79 -4.71
CA ALA A 231 -14.88 -16.86 -3.27
C ALA A 231 -14.38 -15.52 -2.69
N ALA A 232 -13.72 -14.68 -3.48
CA ALA A 232 -13.15 -13.42 -3.02
C ALA A 232 -14.18 -12.28 -2.97
N VAL A 233 -15.06 -12.18 -3.98
CA VAL A 233 -16.00 -11.05 -4.11
C VAL A 233 -16.87 -10.82 -2.86
N PRO A 234 -17.49 -11.84 -2.23
CA PRO A 234 -18.31 -11.63 -1.04
C PRO A 234 -17.54 -11.07 0.17
N ARG A 235 -16.21 -11.22 0.19
CA ARG A 235 -15.35 -10.69 1.26
C ARG A 235 -15.07 -9.20 1.08
N LEU A 236 -15.18 -8.67 -0.14
CA LEU A 236 -14.89 -7.28 -0.47
C LEU A 236 -16.11 -6.40 -0.17
N SER A 237 -16.46 -6.25 1.11
CA SER A 237 -17.71 -5.61 1.53
C SER A 237 -17.84 -4.13 1.15
N SER A 238 -16.72 -3.46 0.83
CA SER A 238 -16.70 -2.07 0.37
C SER A 238 -16.62 -1.91 -1.14
N LEU A 239 -16.69 -3.01 -1.91
CA LEU A 239 -16.58 -2.98 -3.36
C LEU A 239 -17.78 -2.28 -3.99
N GLN A 240 -17.52 -1.19 -4.70
CA GLN A 240 -18.53 -0.39 -5.40
C GLN A 240 -18.51 -0.67 -6.91
N GLN A 241 -17.33 -0.92 -7.46
CA GLN A 241 -17.14 -1.15 -8.89
C GLN A 241 -16.36 -2.45 -9.11
N LEU A 242 -17.01 -3.40 -9.81
CA LEU A 242 -16.39 -4.61 -10.33
C LEU A 242 -16.39 -4.54 -11.86
N VAL A 243 -15.21 -4.52 -12.47
CA VAL A 243 -15.03 -4.52 -13.93
C VAL A 243 -14.36 -5.81 -14.33
N LEU A 244 -15.06 -6.64 -15.10
CA LEU A 244 -14.51 -7.85 -15.71
C LEU A 244 -14.46 -7.62 -17.22
N LYS A 245 -13.27 -7.58 -17.79
CA LYS A 245 -13.09 -7.54 -19.25
C LYS A 245 -12.84 -8.96 -19.76
N GLY A 246 -13.45 -9.33 -20.87
CA GLY A 246 -13.26 -10.63 -21.51
C GLY A 246 -13.21 -10.49 -23.03
N CYS A 247 -12.79 -11.56 -23.70
CA CYS A 247 -12.95 -11.66 -25.15
C CYS A 247 -14.41 -11.95 -25.48
N ALA A 248 -15.01 -11.12 -26.33
CA ALA A 248 -16.35 -11.35 -26.89
C ALA A 248 -16.32 -12.41 -28.00
#